data_AF-A0AAV8TJZ1-F1
#
_entry.id   AF-A0AAV8TJZ1-F1
#
_cell.length_a   1.000
_cell.length_b   1.000
_cell.length_c   1.000
_cell.angle_alpha   90.00
_cell.angle_beta   90.00
_cell.angle_gamma   90.00
#
_symmetry.space_group_name_H-M   'P 1'
#
loop_
_entity.id
_entity.type
_entity.pdbx_description
1 polymer ?
#
loop_
_entity_poly.entity_id
_entity_poly.type
_entity_poly.pdbx_seq_one_letter_code
_entity_poly.pdbx_strand_id
1 'polypeptide(L)'
;MTLGVSMATAFKPLVNFQGGLNMEPLFPRKDKVVFVVGPTGTGKSRLAIDLATRYPAEVVNCDKMQVYKGLDVVTNKVTPEECRGVKHHLLGIVEPNTDFTSDDFKHRASVVVESIAKRDRLPIIAGGSNSYIEALVNDAEDREFRRRCEFCFLWVDVYLPVLHSFVSERVNRMIDKGLVEEVRNMFVPDETDYSRGIRRAIGVPELDQYLRYELGGYTNARTRAKLLDSAISKIKENTCILACRQLQKIHRLHGQWKWNMHRIDATEVFLRSGEEADETWDKLVLRPSVMILDQFLSHEGHVPTINTPTATVPISLTAAAAAAMATATR
;
A
#
# COMPACT_ATOMS: atom_id res chain seq x y z
N MET A 1 -41.30 -34.66 -65.41
CA MET A 1 -40.48 -33.97 -66.43
C MET A 1 -39.74 -32.84 -65.71
N THR A 2 -38.58 -33.11 -65.11
CA THR A 2 -37.23 -32.92 -65.68
C THR A 2 -36.98 -31.54 -66.30
N LEU A 3 -36.05 -30.82 -65.68
CA LEU A 3 -34.98 -29.95 -66.23
C LEU A 3 -34.31 -29.31 -64.99
N GLY A 4 -33.01 -29.32 -64.76
CA GLY A 4 -31.83 -29.64 -65.55
C GLY A 4 -30.66 -28.85 -64.95
N VAL A 5 -29.58 -29.54 -64.60
CA VAL A 5 -28.34 -29.01 -63.97
C VAL A 5 -27.63 -28.03 -64.91
N SER A 6 -26.97 -27.00 -64.37
CA SER A 6 -25.92 -26.24 -65.09
C SER A 6 -24.69 -26.00 -64.20
N MET A 7 -23.53 -26.12 -64.85
CA MET A 7 -22.20 -26.36 -64.32
C MET A 7 -21.50 -25.16 -63.66
N ALA A 8 -20.56 -25.52 -62.80
CA ALA A 8 -19.53 -24.68 -62.21
C ALA A 8 -18.70 -23.90 -63.23
N THR A 9 -18.34 -22.66 -62.86
CA THR A 9 -17.10 -22.01 -63.29
C THR A 9 -16.41 -21.45 -62.06
N ALA A 10 -15.26 -22.05 -61.73
CA ALA A 10 -14.41 -21.64 -60.63
C ALA A 10 -13.63 -20.38 -61.02
N PHE A 11 -13.93 -19.26 -60.38
CA PHE A 11 -13.03 -18.11 -60.32
C PHE A 11 -12.16 -18.25 -59.07
N LYS A 12 -10.84 -18.45 -59.26
CA LYS A 12 -9.84 -18.26 -58.21
C LYS A 12 -9.55 -16.77 -58.07
N PRO A 13 -9.70 -16.15 -56.89
CA PRO A 13 -8.94 -14.97 -56.56
C PRO A 13 -7.58 -15.39 -56.04
N LEU A 14 -6.53 -15.05 -56.78
CA LEU A 14 -5.19 -14.87 -56.24
C LEU A 14 -5.26 -13.77 -55.17
N VAL A 15 -5.16 -14.10 -53.88
CA VAL A 15 -4.26 -13.49 -52.88
C VAL A 15 -4.31 -14.39 -51.63
N ASN A 16 -3.18 -14.98 -51.27
CA ASN A 16 -3.03 -15.72 -50.03
C ASN A 16 -2.64 -14.71 -48.93
N PHE A 17 -3.58 -14.23 -48.12
CA PHE A 17 -3.26 -13.44 -46.93
C PHE A 17 -2.78 -14.38 -45.81
N GLN A 18 -1.53 -14.84 -45.90
CA GLN A 18 -0.79 -15.28 -44.74
C GLN A 18 -0.19 -14.04 -44.06
N GLY A 19 -0.99 -13.41 -43.21
CA GLY A 19 -0.58 -12.29 -42.38
C GLY A 19 -1.56 -12.18 -41.24
N GLY A 20 -1.21 -12.77 -40.09
CA GLY A 20 -1.98 -12.61 -38.87
C GLY A 20 -2.17 -11.12 -38.59
N LEU A 21 -3.43 -10.71 -38.43
CA LEU A 21 -3.74 -9.40 -37.89
C LEU A 21 -3.21 -9.38 -36.45
N ASN A 22 -1.99 -8.89 -36.26
CA ASN A 22 -1.59 -8.35 -34.96
C ASN A 22 -2.45 -7.10 -34.76
N MET A 23 -3.64 -7.30 -34.21
CA MET A 23 -4.41 -6.22 -33.62
C MET A 23 -3.66 -5.81 -32.36
N GLU A 24 -2.70 -4.89 -32.49
CA GLU A 24 -2.30 -4.11 -31.34
C GLU A 24 -3.55 -3.45 -30.76
N PRO A 25 -3.76 -3.52 -29.43
CA PRO A 25 -4.96 -2.97 -28.83
C PRO A 25 -5.05 -1.49 -29.20
N LEU A 26 -6.19 -1.11 -29.81
CA LEU A 26 -6.51 0.25 -30.27
C LEU A 26 -6.48 1.32 -29.16
N PHE A 27 -6.23 0.92 -27.92
CA PHE A 27 -5.99 1.78 -26.76
C PHE A 27 -4.79 1.25 -25.95
N PRO A 28 -3.83 2.11 -25.55
CA PRO A 28 -2.75 1.70 -24.66
C PRO A 28 -3.31 1.08 -23.39
N ARG A 29 -2.76 -0.07 -22.98
CA ARG A 29 -3.08 -0.66 -21.66
C ARG A 29 -2.67 0.32 -20.57
N LYS A 30 -3.53 0.49 -19.57
CA LYS A 30 -3.23 1.36 -18.43
C LYS A 30 -2.39 0.63 -17.40
N ASP A 31 -1.40 1.32 -16.85
CA ASP A 31 -0.61 0.83 -15.73
C ASP A 31 -1.49 0.64 -14.49
N LYS A 32 -1.44 -0.54 -13.88
CA LYS A 32 -2.21 -0.84 -12.67
C LYS A 32 -1.46 -0.28 -11.45
N VAL A 33 -2.14 0.50 -10.61
CA VAL A 33 -1.56 1.07 -9.38
C VAL A 33 -2.49 0.80 -8.20
N VAL A 34 -1.92 0.27 -7.12
CA VAL A 34 -2.66 -0.02 -5.88
C VAL A 34 -2.35 1.04 -4.84
N PHE A 35 -3.37 1.54 -4.17
CA PHE A 35 -3.25 2.46 -3.05
C PHE A 35 -3.68 1.75 -1.76
N VAL A 36 -2.84 1.74 -0.74
CA VAL A 36 -3.18 1.28 0.61
C VAL A 36 -3.33 2.49 1.52
N VAL A 37 -4.58 2.81 1.85
CA VAL A 37 -4.98 4.04 2.55
C VAL A 37 -5.65 3.73 3.89
N GLY A 38 -5.72 4.73 4.77
CA GLY A 38 -6.19 4.52 6.14
C GLY A 38 -5.56 5.51 7.15
N PRO A 39 -6.21 5.78 8.29
CA PRO A 39 -5.62 6.57 9.37
C PRO A 39 -4.28 6.02 9.88
N THR A 40 -3.47 6.85 10.54
CA THR A 40 -2.25 6.39 11.21
C THR A 40 -2.55 5.26 12.19
N GLY A 41 -1.69 4.24 12.23
CA GLY A 41 -1.87 3.09 13.11
C GLY A 41 -2.73 1.94 12.57
N THR A 42 -3.46 2.08 11.45
CA THR A 42 -4.35 1.01 10.95
C THR A 42 -3.66 -0.17 10.25
N GLY A 43 -2.33 -0.21 10.16
CA GLY A 43 -1.60 -1.33 9.55
C GLY A 43 -1.35 -1.23 8.05
N LYS A 44 -1.50 -0.05 7.43
CA LYS A 44 -1.24 0.16 5.99
C LYS A 44 0.11 -0.41 5.50
N SER A 45 1.20 -0.14 6.22
CA SER A 45 2.53 -0.62 5.81
C SER A 45 2.60 -2.14 5.86
N ARG A 46 2.02 -2.77 6.91
CA ARG A 46 1.91 -4.23 7.02
C ARG A 46 1.20 -4.81 5.81
N LEU A 47 0.05 -4.25 5.43
CA LEU A 47 -0.71 -4.72 4.27
C LEU A 47 0.06 -4.52 2.96
N ALA A 48 0.69 -3.37 2.76
CA ALA A 48 1.46 -3.09 1.55
C ALA A 48 2.64 -4.06 1.38
N ILE A 49 3.34 -4.39 2.48
CA ILE A 49 4.43 -5.36 2.46
C ILE A 49 3.89 -6.79 2.28
N ASP A 50 2.81 -7.17 2.96
CA ASP A 50 2.18 -8.49 2.78
C ASP A 50 1.78 -8.71 1.32
N LEU A 51 1.15 -7.72 0.67
CA LEU A 51 0.85 -7.77 -0.76
C LEU A 51 2.14 -7.84 -1.59
N ALA A 52 3.16 -7.03 -1.30
CA ALA A 52 4.40 -7.03 -2.06
C ALA A 52 5.27 -8.29 -1.89
N THR A 53 4.99 -9.11 -0.88
CA THR A 53 5.58 -10.46 -0.76
C THR A 53 4.83 -11.51 -1.58
N ARG A 54 3.58 -11.26 -1.97
CA ARG A 54 2.73 -12.18 -2.76
C ARG A 54 2.72 -11.85 -4.25
N TYR A 55 2.90 -10.58 -4.61
CA TYR A 55 2.95 -10.09 -5.99
C TYR A 55 4.35 -9.56 -6.31
N PRO A 56 4.78 -9.56 -7.59
CA PRO A 56 6.01 -8.88 -7.99
C PRO A 56 5.82 -7.36 -7.88
N ALA A 57 5.89 -6.83 -6.67
CA ALA A 57 5.52 -5.45 -6.37
C ALA A 57 6.63 -4.69 -5.66
N GLU A 58 6.50 -3.37 -5.62
CA GLU A 58 7.35 -2.46 -4.85
C GLU A 58 6.48 -1.40 -4.17
N VAL A 59 6.88 -0.95 -2.98
CA VAL A 59 6.11 -0.02 -2.17
C VAL A 59 6.60 1.41 -2.40
N VAL A 60 5.67 2.34 -2.64
CA VAL A 60 5.93 3.78 -2.71
C VAL A 60 5.34 4.44 -1.48
N ASN A 61 6.19 5.06 -0.66
CA ASN A 61 5.72 5.76 0.54
C ASN A 61 4.85 6.97 0.16
N CYS A 62 3.72 7.14 0.87
CA CYS A 62 2.82 8.29 0.73
C CYS A 62 2.52 8.92 2.10
N ASP A 63 3.53 8.99 2.98
CA ASP A 63 3.46 9.69 4.24
C ASP A 63 4.44 10.87 4.27
N LYS A 64 3.89 12.09 4.35
CA LYS A 64 4.63 13.35 4.32
C LYS A 64 5.75 13.46 5.35
N MET A 65 5.69 12.75 6.47
CA MET A 65 6.76 12.78 7.49
C MET A 65 7.81 11.71 7.23
N GLN A 66 7.43 10.58 6.62
CA GLN A 66 8.34 9.47 6.35
C GLN A 66 9.22 9.69 5.11
N VAL A 67 8.92 10.69 4.27
CA VAL A 67 9.80 11.08 3.16
C VAL A 67 11.14 11.63 3.63
N TYR A 68 11.24 12.13 4.86
CA TYR A 68 12.45 12.76 5.39
C TYR A 68 13.42 11.75 6.03
N LYS A 69 14.71 12.02 5.90
CA LYS A 69 15.79 11.29 6.57
C LYS A 69 15.76 11.51 8.09
N GLY A 70 16.08 10.46 8.85
CA GLY A 70 16.10 10.49 10.32
C GLY A 70 14.69 10.58 10.93
N LEU A 71 14.62 10.66 12.26
CA LEU A 71 13.36 10.57 13.01
C LEU A 71 12.56 9.30 12.69
N ASP A 72 13.23 8.17 12.47
CA ASP A 72 12.64 6.89 12.07
C ASP A 72 11.65 6.34 13.11
N VAL A 73 11.95 6.49 14.40
CA VAL A 73 11.04 6.10 15.49
C VAL A 73 9.85 7.06 15.55
N VAL A 74 10.10 8.38 15.63
CA VAL A 74 9.07 9.43 15.70
C VAL A 74 8.11 9.35 14.51
N THR A 75 8.64 9.16 13.30
CA THR A 75 7.85 9.09 12.06
C THR A 75 7.32 7.68 11.77
N ASN A 76 7.61 6.71 12.65
CA ASN A 76 7.15 5.32 12.58
C ASN A 76 7.47 4.69 11.21
N LYS A 77 8.70 4.88 10.71
CA LYS A 77 9.15 4.23 9.48
C LYS A 77 9.24 2.72 9.71
N VAL A 78 9.00 1.97 8.65
CA VAL A 78 9.21 0.51 8.67
C VAL A 78 10.69 0.20 8.78
N THR A 79 11.05 -0.79 9.60
CA THR A 79 12.44 -1.23 9.71
C THR A 79 12.82 -2.15 8.55
N PRO A 80 14.13 -2.36 8.27
CA PRO A 80 14.57 -3.31 7.25
C PRO A 80 14.01 -4.73 7.46
N GLU A 81 13.89 -5.17 8.71
CA GLU A 81 13.33 -6.47 9.09
C GLU A 81 11.83 -6.53 8.75
N GLU A 82 11.07 -5.48 9.09
CA GLU A 82 9.65 -5.37 8.76
C GLU A 82 9.42 -5.33 7.24
N CYS A 83 10.34 -4.72 6.48
CA CYS A 83 10.28 -4.67 5.02
C CYS A 83 10.38 -6.04 4.35
N ARG A 84 10.96 -7.06 5.01
CA ARG A 84 11.12 -8.44 4.47
C ARG A 84 11.70 -8.46 3.05
N GLY A 85 12.67 -7.58 2.76
CA GLY A 85 13.31 -7.47 1.45
C GLY A 85 12.46 -6.79 0.36
N VAL A 86 11.24 -6.34 0.66
CA VAL A 86 10.44 -5.53 -0.25
C VAL A 86 11.14 -4.19 -0.48
N LYS A 87 11.22 -3.75 -1.73
CA LYS A 87 11.81 -2.45 -2.08
C LYS A 87 10.82 -1.32 -1.77
N HIS A 88 11.29 -0.34 -1.00
CA HIS A 88 10.55 0.88 -0.68
C HIS A 88 11.14 2.09 -1.41
N HIS A 89 10.25 2.95 -1.92
CA HIS A 89 10.58 4.22 -2.57
C HIS A 89 10.02 5.39 -1.77
N LEU A 90 10.60 6.57 -1.96
CA LEU A 90 10.20 7.83 -1.31
C LEU A 90 10.17 7.75 0.23
N LEU A 91 10.89 6.81 0.82
CA LEU A 91 11.04 6.63 2.26
C LEU A 91 12.42 7.13 2.67
N GLY A 92 12.50 8.19 3.48
CA GLY A 92 13.78 8.72 3.95
C GLY A 92 14.69 9.29 2.85
N ILE A 93 14.12 9.96 1.84
CA ILE A 93 14.88 10.50 0.70
C ILE A 93 15.13 12.02 0.77
N VAL A 94 14.38 12.75 1.60
CA VAL A 94 14.42 14.21 1.70
C VAL A 94 15.24 14.63 2.92
N GLU A 95 16.05 15.68 2.80
CA GLU A 95 16.79 16.23 3.94
C GLU A 95 15.85 16.88 4.99
N PRO A 96 16.14 16.77 6.30
CA PRO A 96 15.28 17.24 7.39
C PRO A 96 14.73 18.67 7.28
N ASN A 97 15.54 19.61 6.78
CA ASN A 97 15.25 21.04 6.74
C ASN A 97 14.71 21.53 5.38
N THR A 98 14.51 20.62 4.43
CA THR A 98 13.99 20.95 3.10
C THR A 98 12.47 20.91 3.12
N ASP A 99 11.81 21.81 2.39
CA ASP A 99 10.36 21.70 2.22
C ASP A 99 10.04 20.67 1.14
N PHE A 100 9.03 19.83 1.40
CA PHE A 100 8.54 18.82 0.46
C PHE A 100 7.03 18.94 0.28
N THR A 101 6.63 19.46 -0.88
CA THR A 101 5.24 19.80 -1.20
C THR A 101 4.47 18.61 -1.77
N SER A 102 3.16 18.76 -1.95
CA SER A 102 2.34 17.78 -2.66
C SER A 102 2.69 17.69 -4.15
N ASP A 103 3.16 18.76 -4.77
CA ASP A 103 3.60 18.76 -6.17
C ASP A 103 4.94 18.03 -6.33
N ASP A 104 5.87 18.22 -5.39
CA ASP A 104 7.11 17.44 -5.34
C ASP A 104 6.82 15.94 -5.22
N PHE A 105 5.89 15.58 -4.33
CA PHE A 105 5.43 14.20 -4.19
C PHE A 105 4.83 13.68 -5.50
N LYS A 106 3.89 14.42 -6.10
CA LYS A 106 3.23 14.05 -7.34
C LYS A 106 4.25 13.73 -8.42
N HIS A 107 5.17 14.64 -8.71
CA HIS A 107 6.18 14.45 -9.74
C HIS A 107 7.07 13.23 -9.47
N ARG A 108 7.59 13.09 -8.24
CA ARG A 108 8.46 11.97 -7.88
C ARG A 108 7.72 10.63 -7.88
N ALA A 109 6.50 10.59 -7.37
CA ALA A 109 5.68 9.39 -7.34
C ALA A 109 5.34 8.93 -8.76
N SER A 110 4.98 9.85 -9.67
CA SER A 110 4.71 9.51 -11.08
C SER A 110 5.93 8.86 -11.76
N VAL A 111 7.13 9.43 -11.57
CA VAL A 111 8.37 8.86 -12.12
C VAL A 111 8.68 7.47 -11.53
N VAL A 112 8.51 7.32 -10.21
CA VAL A 112 8.73 6.03 -9.53
C VAL A 112 7.73 4.97 -10.00
N VAL A 113 6.45 5.31 -10.07
CA VAL A 113 5.39 4.41 -10.56
C VAL A 113 5.70 3.93 -11.97
N GLU A 114 6.07 4.85 -12.88
CA GLU A 114 6.46 4.50 -14.24
C GLU A 114 7.70 3.59 -14.28
N SER A 115 8.70 3.86 -13.44
CA SER A 115 9.89 3.01 -13.33
C SER A 115 9.57 1.61 -12.80
N ILE A 116 8.62 1.48 -11.87
CA ILE A 116 8.15 0.18 -11.36
C ILE A 116 7.38 -0.58 -12.44
N ALA A 117 6.44 0.09 -13.11
CA ALA A 117 5.64 -0.50 -14.19
C ALA A 117 6.51 -0.98 -15.36
N LYS A 118 7.51 -0.19 -15.80
CA LYS A 118 8.49 -0.57 -16.85
C LYS A 118 9.32 -1.81 -16.53
N ARG A 119 9.35 -2.25 -15.26
CA ARG A 119 10.03 -3.47 -14.82
C ARG A 119 9.05 -4.62 -14.60
N ASP A 120 7.83 -4.51 -15.14
CA ASP A 120 6.72 -5.46 -15.00
C ASP A 120 6.37 -5.76 -13.53
N ARG A 121 6.49 -4.74 -12.67
CA ARG A 121 6.16 -4.82 -11.25
C ARG A 121 4.96 -3.95 -10.91
N LEU A 122 4.23 -4.35 -9.86
CA LEU A 122 3.08 -3.64 -9.35
C LEU A 122 3.51 -2.51 -8.39
N PRO A 123 3.23 -1.23 -8.70
CA PRO A 123 3.40 -0.15 -7.74
C PRO A 123 2.29 -0.16 -6.68
N ILE A 124 2.69 -0.27 -5.41
CA ILE A 124 1.79 -0.16 -4.25
C ILE A 124 2.11 1.13 -3.49
N ILE A 125 1.26 2.14 -3.62
CA ILE A 125 1.39 3.42 -2.92
C ILE A 125 0.75 3.28 -1.53
N ALA A 126 1.52 3.44 -0.46
CA ALA A 126 1.03 3.23 0.91
C ALA A 126 1.36 4.41 1.83
N GLY A 127 0.35 4.96 2.51
CA GLY A 127 0.57 6.08 3.44
C GLY A 127 -0.71 6.78 3.91
N GLY A 128 -0.56 7.70 4.86
CA GLY A 128 -1.67 8.43 5.49
C GLY A 128 -1.88 9.87 4.99
N SER A 129 -1.09 10.33 4.01
CA SER A 129 -1.17 11.72 3.53
C SER A 129 -2.18 11.87 2.40
N ASN A 130 -3.46 12.02 2.76
CA ASN A 130 -4.55 12.17 1.78
C ASN A 130 -4.31 13.32 0.78
N SER A 131 -3.62 14.41 1.17
CA SER A 131 -3.26 15.50 0.26
C SER A 131 -2.31 15.08 -0.86
N TYR A 132 -1.41 14.12 -0.62
CA TYR A 132 -0.52 13.56 -1.63
C TYR A 132 -1.28 12.67 -2.61
N ILE A 133 -2.21 11.86 -2.09
CA ILE A 133 -3.10 11.04 -2.92
C ILE A 133 -3.98 11.94 -3.80
N GLU A 134 -4.58 12.98 -3.23
CA GLU A 134 -5.38 13.95 -3.96
C GLU A 134 -4.57 14.65 -5.06
N ALA A 135 -3.37 15.15 -4.74
CA ALA A 135 -2.51 15.78 -5.73
C ALA A 135 -2.10 14.84 -6.85
N LEU A 136 -1.88 13.55 -6.57
CA LEU A 136 -1.51 12.56 -7.58
C LEU A 136 -2.70 12.09 -8.44
N VAL A 137 -3.90 11.96 -7.86
CA VAL A 137 -5.06 11.32 -8.49
C VAL A 137 -6.05 12.31 -9.12
N ASN A 138 -6.17 13.52 -8.55
CA ASN A 138 -7.16 14.53 -8.94
C ASN A 138 -6.57 15.74 -9.67
N ASP A 139 -5.30 15.73 -10.07
CA ASP A 139 -4.71 16.89 -10.73
C ASP A 139 -5.50 17.27 -11.99
N ALA A 140 -6.02 18.50 -11.98
CA ALA A 140 -6.80 19.05 -13.07
C ALA A 140 -5.90 19.57 -14.21
N GLU A 141 -4.67 19.96 -13.87
CA GLU A 141 -3.67 20.53 -14.78
C GLU A 141 -2.82 19.43 -15.43
N ASP A 142 -2.46 18.39 -14.67
CA ASP A 142 -1.74 17.21 -15.17
C ASP A 142 -2.59 15.93 -15.09
N ARG A 143 -3.38 15.71 -16.14
CA ARG A 143 -4.20 14.49 -16.28
C ARG A 143 -3.40 13.28 -16.77
N GLU A 144 -2.10 13.40 -17.00
CA GLU A 144 -1.32 12.33 -17.64
C GLU A 144 -1.31 11.06 -16.77
N PHE A 145 -1.04 11.21 -15.47
CA PHE A 145 -1.02 10.10 -14.53
C PHE A 145 -2.36 9.35 -14.49
N ARG A 146 -3.48 10.08 -14.37
CA ARG A 146 -4.84 9.50 -14.36
C ARG A 146 -5.23 8.87 -15.70
N ARG A 147 -4.70 9.36 -16.82
CA ARG A 147 -4.96 8.79 -18.14
C ARG A 147 -4.19 7.50 -18.36
N ARG A 148 -2.93 7.44 -17.89
CA ARG A 148 -2.05 6.27 -18.04
C ARG A 148 -2.32 5.18 -17.01
N CYS A 149 -2.79 5.52 -15.83
CA CYS A 149 -2.97 4.56 -14.75
C CYS A 149 -4.44 4.20 -14.50
N GLU A 150 -4.64 2.97 -14.05
CA GLU A 150 -5.88 2.49 -13.43
C GLU A 150 -5.62 2.23 -11.95
N PHE A 151 -6.59 2.57 -11.09
CA PHE A 151 -6.39 2.63 -9.64
C PHE A 151 -7.29 1.65 -8.90
N CYS A 152 -6.71 0.93 -7.94
CA CYS A 152 -7.43 0.17 -6.91
C CYS A 152 -7.05 0.73 -5.53
N PHE A 153 -8.04 1.13 -4.72
CA PHE A 153 -7.81 1.64 -3.38
C PHE A 153 -8.26 0.60 -2.34
N LEU A 154 -7.34 0.18 -1.50
CA LEU A 154 -7.58 -0.65 -0.32
C LEU A 154 -7.56 0.27 0.90
N TRP A 155 -8.74 0.52 1.48
CA TRP A 155 -8.89 1.35 2.68
C TRP A 155 -8.93 0.46 3.92
N VAL A 156 -7.84 0.44 4.67
CA VAL A 156 -7.76 -0.25 5.97
C VAL A 156 -8.35 0.64 7.05
N ASP A 157 -9.49 0.22 7.57
CA ASP A 157 -10.29 0.94 8.55
C ASP A 157 -10.30 0.23 9.91
N VAL A 158 -10.40 1.01 10.98
CA VAL A 158 -10.46 0.51 12.36
C VAL A 158 -11.43 1.40 13.13
N TYR A 159 -12.31 0.80 13.91
CA TYR A 159 -13.24 1.52 14.78
C TYR A 159 -12.48 2.50 15.69
N LEU A 160 -12.91 3.77 15.66
CA LEU A 160 -12.10 4.88 16.16
C LEU A 160 -11.70 4.76 17.66
N PRO A 161 -12.58 4.34 18.59
CA PRO A 161 -12.18 4.09 19.98
C PRO A 161 -11.10 3.01 20.13
N VAL A 162 -11.19 1.92 19.36
CA VAL A 162 -10.17 0.85 19.35
C VAL A 162 -8.85 1.40 18.80
N LEU A 163 -8.92 2.17 17.72
CA LEU A 163 -7.75 2.81 17.13
C LEU A 163 -7.08 3.79 18.10
N HIS A 164 -7.85 4.61 18.83
CA HIS A 164 -7.32 5.55 19.83
C HIS A 164 -6.51 4.84 20.92
N SER A 165 -7.06 3.77 21.48
CA SER A 165 -6.33 2.94 22.45
C SER A 165 -5.03 2.41 21.84
N PHE A 166 -5.09 1.86 20.63
CA PHE A 166 -3.91 1.32 19.96
C PHE A 166 -2.83 2.37 19.67
N VAL A 167 -3.19 3.54 19.13
CA VAL A 167 -2.19 4.57 18.80
C VAL A 167 -1.59 5.19 20.06
N SER A 168 -2.36 5.31 21.14
CA SER A 168 -1.86 5.73 22.45
C SER A 168 -0.83 4.74 22.99
N GLU A 169 -1.14 3.43 22.96
CA GLU A 169 -0.18 2.39 23.36
C GLU A 169 1.02 2.29 22.44
N ARG A 170 0.84 2.57 21.15
CA ARG A 170 1.96 2.66 20.21
C ARG A 170 2.93 3.77 20.60
N VAL A 171 2.44 4.94 21.05
CA VAL A 171 3.31 6.02 21.53
C VAL A 171 4.16 5.54 22.71
N ASN A 172 3.59 4.78 23.66
CA ASN A 172 4.38 4.19 24.75
C ASN A 172 5.53 3.34 24.20
N ARG A 173 5.23 2.42 23.27
CA ARG A 173 6.27 1.60 22.61
C ARG A 173 7.29 2.42 21.84
N MET A 174 6.90 3.57 21.28
CA MET A 174 7.85 4.48 20.59
C MET A 174 8.77 5.16 21.60
N ILE A 175 8.27 5.55 22.79
CA ILE A 175 9.11 6.04 23.88
C ILE A 175 10.14 4.98 24.28
N ASP A 176 9.70 3.73 24.49
CA ASP A 176 10.58 2.62 24.85
C ASP A 176 11.65 2.34 23.77
N LYS A 177 11.34 2.64 22.50
CA LYS A 177 12.25 2.53 21.35
C LYS A 177 13.18 3.75 21.17
N GLY A 178 13.14 4.73 22.07
CA GLY A 178 14.04 5.88 22.04
C GLY A 178 13.52 7.09 21.25
N LEU A 179 12.20 7.28 21.16
CA LEU A 179 11.61 8.47 20.53
C LEU A 179 12.19 9.77 21.12
N VAL A 180 12.33 9.85 22.44
CA VAL A 180 12.81 11.06 23.12
C VAL A 180 14.27 11.34 22.73
N GLU A 181 15.10 10.31 22.68
CA GLU A 181 16.51 10.35 22.30
C GLU A 181 16.65 10.83 20.85
N GLU A 182 15.78 10.34 19.98
CA GLU A 182 15.78 10.71 18.57
C GLU A 182 15.47 12.21 18.36
N VAL A 183 14.45 12.72 19.06
CA VAL A 183 14.13 14.16 19.02
C VAL A 183 15.22 14.98 19.69
N ARG A 184 15.78 14.51 20.82
CA ARG A 184 16.89 15.17 21.53
C ARG A 184 18.10 15.34 20.62
N ASN A 185 18.46 14.33 19.84
CA ASN A 185 19.61 14.38 18.93
C ASN A 185 19.43 15.38 17.78
N MET A 186 18.18 15.70 17.41
CA MET A 186 17.86 16.71 16.41
C MET A 186 17.64 18.11 17.00
N PHE A 187 17.49 18.21 18.33
CA PHE A 187 17.05 19.44 18.98
C PHE A 187 18.10 20.55 18.87
N VAL A 188 17.65 21.72 18.39
CA VAL A 188 18.47 22.94 18.28
C VAL A 188 17.82 24.02 19.14
N PRO A 189 18.47 24.52 20.21
CA PRO A 189 17.84 25.44 21.17
C PRO A 189 17.35 26.75 20.56
N ASP A 190 18.12 27.31 19.62
CA ASP A 190 17.82 28.58 18.98
C ASP A 190 16.76 28.46 17.88
N GLU A 191 16.40 27.24 17.53
CA GLU A 191 15.34 26.98 16.58
C GLU A 191 13.98 26.93 17.29
N THR A 192 13.00 27.61 16.72
CA THR A 192 11.62 27.61 17.20
C THR A 192 10.59 27.33 16.11
N ASP A 193 11.02 27.21 14.85
CA ASP A 193 10.12 26.95 13.74
C ASP A 193 9.86 25.45 13.56
N TYR A 194 8.71 25.02 14.08
CA TYR A 194 8.17 23.67 13.91
C TYR A 194 7.18 23.54 12.75
N SER A 195 7.07 24.58 11.89
CA SER A 195 6.12 24.60 10.77
C SER A 195 6.70 24.02 9.47
N ARG A 196 7.99 23.70 9.44
CA ARG A 196 8.73 23.30 8.23
C ARG A 196 9.40 21.93 8.32
N GLY A 197 9.63 21.33 7.15
CA GLY A 197 10.37 20.07 7.02
C GLY A 197 9.87 18.94 7.93
N ILE A 198 10.83 18.18 8.47
CA ILE A 198 10.57 17.06 9.38
C ILE A 198 10.15 17.50 10.79
N ARG A 199 10.45 18.75 11.18
CA ARG A 199 10.15 19.29 12.52
C ARG A 199 8.67 19.40 12.83
N ARG A 200 7.83 19.28 11.81
CA ARG A 200 6.36 19.18 11.91
C ARG A 200 5.87 17.84 12.46
N ALA A 201 6.74 16.83 12.59
CA ALA A 201 6.37 15.51 13.05
C ALA A 201 5.85 15.56 14.49
N ILE A 202 4.71 14.92 14.74
CA ILE A 202 4.15 14.76 16.09
C ILE A 202 5.19 14.02 16.95
N GLY A 203 5.56 14.63 18.07
CA GLY A 203 6.70 14.23 18.89
C GLY A 203 7.71 15.36 19.03
N VAL A 204 7.99 16.08 17.93
CA VAL A 204 9.03 17.11 17.91
C VAL A 204 8.58 18.39 18.63
N PRO A 205 7.46 19.06 18.25
CA PRO A 205 7.00 20.25 18.96
C PRO A 205 6.60 19.97 20.41
N GLU A 206 6.04 18.79 20.70
CA GLU A 206 5.55 18.44 22.03
C GLU A 206 6.67 18.26 23.05
N LEU A 207 7.86 17.87 22.61
CA LEU A 207 9.04 17.69 23.47
C LEU A 207 9.87 18.96 23.68
N ASP A 208 9.62 20.05 22.93
CA ASP A 208 10.42 21.28 23.00
C ASP A 208 10.59 21.80 24.43
N GLN A 209 9.49 21.98 25.16
CA GLN A 209 9.52 22.51 26.52
C GLN A 209 10.34 21.62 27.47
N TYR A 210 10.22 20.30 27.32
CA TYR A 210 10.98 19.32 28.10
C TYR A 210 12.48 19.42 27.80
N LEU A 211 12.86 19.50 26.52
CA LEU A 211 14.26 19.55 26.08
C LEU A 211 14.94 20.87 26.44
N ARG A 212 14.24 22.01 26.32
CA ARG A 212 14.74 23.31 26.81
C ARG A 212 15.00 23.29 28.31
N TYR A 213 14.10 22.69 29.08
CA TYR A 213 14.28 22.53 30.53
C TYR A 213 15.46 21.60 30.84
N GLU A 214 15.63 20.51 30.10
CA GLU A 214 16.76 19.59 30.26
C GLU A 214 18.11 20.29 30.00
N LEU A 215 18.20 21.10 28.95
CA LEU A 215 19.42 21.84 28.59
C LEU A 215 19.73 23.02 29.51
N GLY A 216 18.73 23.63 30.12
CA GLY A 216 18.90 24.77 31.04
C GLY A 216 19.62 24.43 32.35
N GLY A 217 20.07 23.19 32.56
CA GLY A 217 20.83 22.78 33.75
C GLY A 217 20.00 22.69 35.04
N TYR A 218 18.67 22.70 34.94
CA TYR A 218 17.78 22.67 36.09
C TYR A 218 17.77 21.27 36.75
N THR A 219 18.01 21.21 38.06
CA THR A 219 18.19 19.94 38.82
C THR A 219 16.89 19.37 39.41
N ASN A 220 15.75 20.04 39.26
CA ASN A 220 14.49 19.55 39.82
C ASN A 220 13.93 18.39 38.96
N ALA A 221 14.27 17.17 39.38
CA ALA A 221 13.86 15.92 38.76
C ALA A 221 12.33 15.74 38.70
N ARG A 222 11.61 16.21 39.74
CA ARG A 222 10.14 16.11 39.78
C ARG A 222 9.49 16.97 38.70
N THR A 223 9.99 18.18 38.48
CA THR A 223 9.49 19.06 37.41
C THR A 223 9.83 18.49 36.04
N ARG A 224 11.05 17.96 35.86
CA ARG A 224 11.47 17.32 34.61
C ARG A 224 10.57 16.15 34.23
N ALA A 225 10.28 15.26 35.18
CA ALA A 225 9.37 14.13 34.98
C ALA A 225 7.97 14.59 34.56
N LYS A 226 7.40 15.58 35.26
CA LYS A 226 6.08 16.14 34.90
C LYS A 226 6.03 16.76 33.50
N LEU A 227 7.10 17.43 33.07
CA LEU A 227 7.20 18.00 31.73
C LEU A 227 7.23 16.90 30.67
N LEU A 228 7.99 15.83 30.92
CA LEU A 228 8.03 14.68 30.03
C LEU A 228 6.67 13.98 29.93
N ASP A 229 6.01 13.73 31.07
CA ASP A 229 4.67 13.13 31.11
C ASP A 229 3.64 13.99 30.34
N SER A 230 3.73 15.32 30.49
CA SER A 230 2.89 16.26 29.75
C SER A 230 3.17 16.21 28.24
N ALA A 231 4.43 16.16 27.83
CA ALA A 231 4.81 16.03 26.43
C ALA A 231 4.28 14.72 25.82
N ILE A 232 4.49 13.58 26.49
CA ILE A 232 4.00 12.26 26.06
C ILE A 232 2.48 12.27 25.93
N SER A 233 1.76 12.89 26.89
CA SER A 233 0.31 13.01 26.84
C SER A 233 -0.17 13.80 25.62
N LYS A 234 0.51 14.90 25.28
CA LYS A 234 0.22 15.70 24.07
C LYS A 234 0.51 14.92 22.78
N ILE A 235 1.59 14.13 22.74
CA ILE A 235 1.91 13.27 21.59
C ILE A 235 0.77 12.28 21.34
N LYS A 236 0.26 11.64 22.39
CA LYS A 236 -0.89 10.72 22.31
C LYS A 236 -2.13 11.44 21.79
N GLU A 237 -2.48 12.57 22.38
CA GLU A 237 -3.64 13.37 21.98
C GLU A 237 -3.56 13.81 20.51
N ASN A 238 -2.44 14.41 20.10
CA ASN A 238 -2.24 14.88 18.73
C ASN A 238 -2.22 13.72 17.72
N THR A 239 -1.74 12.54 18.11
CA THR A 239 -1.80 11.33 17.27
C THR A 239 -3.25 10.87 17.07
N CYS A 240 -4.08 10.88 18.12
CA CYS A 240 -5.51 10.60 18.00
C CYS A 240 -6.23 11.63 17.11
N ILE A 241 -5.96 12.92 17.31
CA ILE A 241 -6.51 14.01 16.48
C ILE A 241 -6.11 13.82 15.00
N LEU A 242 -4.86 13.44 14.74
CA LEU A 242 -4.41 13.12 13.38
C LEU A 242 -5.20 11.95 12.78
N ALA A 243 -5.39 10.86 13.53
CA ALA A 243 -6.17 9.71 13.07
C ALA A 243 -7.61 10.10 12.73
N CYS A 244 -8.28 10.90 13.58
CA CYS A 244 -9.61 11.46 13.32
C CYS A 244 -9.65 12.28 12.03
N ARG A 245 -8.72 13.22 11.86
CA ARG A 245 -8.64 14.10 10.67
C ARG A 245 -8.39 13.31 9.39
N GLN A 246 -7.54 12.29 9.45
CA GLN A 246 -7.28 11.39 8.32
C GLN A 246 -8.53 10.60 7.96
N LEU A 247 -9.24 10.05 8.95
CA LEU A 247 -10.47 9.30 8.75
C LEU A 247 -11.57 10.16 8.10
N GLN A 248 -11.77 11.38 8.59
CA GLN A 248 -12.72 12.34 8.00
C GLN A 248 -12.41 12.63 6.53
N LYS A 249 -11.12 12.84 6.21
CA LYS A 249 -10.69 13.06 4.82
C LYS A 249 -10.91 11.83 3.95
N ILE A 250 -10.63 10.63 4.45
CA ILE A 250 -10.87 9.38 3.71
C ILE A 250 -12.35 9.18 3.44
N HIS A 251 -13.23 9.45 4.41
CA HIS A 251 -14.68 9.40 4.19
C HIS A 251 -15.14 10.37 3.08
N ARG A 252 -14.58 11.58 3.05
CA ARG A 252 -14.83 12.54 1.96
C ARG A 252 -14.38 11.99 0.61
N LEU A 253 -13.17 11.43 0.53
CA LEU A 253 -12.63 10.84 -0.70
C LEU A 253 -13.43 9.62 -1.16
N HIS A 254 -13.81 8.74 -0.23
CA HIS A 254 -14.68 7.59 -0.50
C HIS A 254 -16.02 8.05 -1.09
N GLY A 255 -16.60 9.14 -0.58
CA GLY A 255 -17.80 9.76 -1.14
C GLY A 255 -17.66 10.22 -2.59
N GLN A 256 -16.45 10.63 -3.00
CA GLN A 256 -16.13 11.11 -4.35
C GLN A 256 -15.72 9.98 -5.30
N TRP A 257 -15.07 8.93 -4.80
CA TRP A 257 -14.40 7.88 -5.59
C TRP A 257 -15.07 6.49 -5.48
N LYS A 258 -16.38 6.46 -5.17
CA LYS A 258 -17.15 5.29 -4.69
C LYS A 258 -16.99 3.95 -5.42
N TRP A 259 -16.48 3.90 -6.65
CA TRP A 259 -16.39 2.66 -7.42
C TRP A 259 -15.04 1.92 -7.30
N ASN A 260 -13.99 2.56 -6.77
CA ASN A 260 -12.63 1.96 -6.75
C ASN A 260 -12.01 1.85 -5.35
N MET A 261 -12.74 2.20 -4.29
CA MET A 261 -12.24 2.15 -2.91
C MET A 261 -12.94 1.06 -2.10
N HIS A 262 -12.18 0.04 -1.75
CA HIS A 262 -12.62 -1.13 -1.02
C HIS A 262 -12.25 -0.97 0.46
N ARG A 263 -13.27 -0.79 1.31
CA ARG A 263 -13.09 -0.73 2.76
C ARG A 263 -12.84 -2.13 3.31
N ILE A 264 -11.79 -2.24 4.11
CA ILE A 264 -11.37 -3.47 4.80
C ILE A 264 -11.34 -3.15 6.29
N ASP A 265 -12.25 -3.76 7.04
CA ASP A 265 -12.38 -3.53 8.47
C ASP A 265 -11.38 -4.42 9.25
N ALA A 266 -10.37 -3.79 9.83
CA ALA A 266 -9.36 -4.44 10.63
C ALA A 266 -9.67 -4.40 12.13
N THR A 267 -10.82 -3.89 12.57
CA THR A 267 -11.13 -3.65 13.99
C THR A 267 -10.90 -4.88 14.87
N GLU A 268 -11.38 -6.04 14.44
CA GLU A 268 -11.24 -7.28 15.21
C GLU A 268 -9.77 -7.66 15.40
N VAL A 269 -8.88 -7.39 14.44
CA VAL A 269 -7.44 -7.63 14.58
C VAL A 269 -6.87 -6.88 15.78
N PHE A 270 -7.32 -5.64 15.99
CA PHE A 270 -6.81 -4.75 17.03
C PHE A 270 -7.39 -5.07 18.43
N LEU A 271 -8.37 -5.96 18.51
CA LEU A 271 -8.92 -6.49 19.76
C LEU A 271 -8.21 -7.77 20.21
N ARG A 272 -7.35 -8.36 19.36
CA ARG A 272 -6.59 -9.58 19.63
C ARG A 272 -5.11 -9.27 19.88
N SER A 273 -4.37 -10.28 20.32
CA SER A 273 -2.93 -10.18 20.60
C SER A 273 -2.19 -11.46 20.20
N GLY A 274 -0.91 -11.32 19.84
CA GLY A 274 -0.06 -12.45 19.46
C GLY A 274 -0.54 -13.15 18.19
N GLU A 275 -0.40 -14.48 18.15
CA GLU A 275 -0.74 -15.33 17.00
C GLU A 275 -2.20 -15.17 16.57
N GLU A 276 -3.14 -15.01 17.52
CA GLU A 276 -4.55 -14.80 17.21
C GLU A 276 -4.78 -13.52 16.39
N ALA A 277 -4.02 -12.45 16.67
CA ALA A 277 -4.10 -11.22 15.89
C ALA A 277 -3.56 -11.43 14.47
N ASP A 278 -2.51 -12.23 14.30
CA ASP A 278 -1.93 -12.52 12.99
C ASP A 278 -2.83 -13.40 12.12
N GLU A 279 -3.47 -14.42 12.70
CA GLU A 279 -4.49 -15.23 12.04
C GLU A 279 -5.71 -14.39 11.64
N THR A 280 -6.17 -13.52 12.55
CA THR A 280 -7.28 -12.61 12.29
C THR A 280 -6.93 -11.61 11.18
N TRP A 281 -5.69 -11.13 11.15
CA TRP A 281 -5.19 -10.26 10.08
C TRP A 281 -5.18 -10.96 8.72
N ASP A 282 -4.68 -12.20 8.63
CA ASP A 282 -4.72 -12.95 7.37
C ASP A 282 -6.15 -13.12 6.88
N LYS A 283 -7.07 -13.52 7.78
CA LYS A 283 -8.47 -13.81 7.45
C LYS A 283 -9.27 -12.57 7.05
N LEU A 284 -9.16 -11.47 7.80
CA LEU A 284 -10.05 -10.31 7.67
C LEU A 284 -9.44 -9.17 6.86
N VAL A 285 -8.12 -9.10 6.74
CA VAL A 285 -7.43 -8.00 6.05
C VAL A 285 -6.73 -8.49 4.80
N LEU A 286 -5.79 -9.43 4.93
CA LEU A 286 -4.94 -9.83 3.81
C LEU A 286 -5.70 -10.62 2.74
N ARG A 287 -6.45 -11.66 3.12
CA ARG A 287 -7.19 -12.50 2.17
C ARG A 287 -8.23 -11.71 1.37
N PRO A 288 -9.08 -10.86 1.96
CA PRO A 288 -9.98 -9.99 1.19
C PRO A 288 -9.22 -9.04 0.26
N SER A 289 -8.10 -8.47 0.71
CA SER A 289 -7.26 -7.60 -0.12
C SER A 289 -6.69 -8.30 -1.34
N VAL A 290 -6.22 -9.54 -1.16
CA VAL A 290 -5.74 -10.41 -2.25
C VAL A 290 -6.85 -10.70 -3.25
N MET A 291 -8.05 -11.05 -2.78
CA MET A 291 -9.19 -11.31 -3.69
C MET A 291 -9.57 -10.08 -4.54
N ILE A 292 -9.58 -8.90 -3.92
CA ILE A 292 -9.85 -7.64 -4.62
C ILE A 292 -8.74 -7.37 -5.65
N LEU A 293 -7.48 -7.57 -5.26
CA LEU A 293 -6.34 -7.32 -6.12
C LEU A 293 -6.29 -8.31 -7.29
N ASP A 294 -6.56 -9.59 -7.06
CA ASP A 294 -6.67 -10.61 -8.11
C ASP A 294 -7.75 -10.23 -9.12
N GLN A 295 -8.93 -9.77 -8.67
CA GLN A 295 -9.96 -9.28 -9.58
C GLN A 295 -9.51 -8.05 -10.37
N PHE A 296 -8.85 -7.10 -9.71
CA PHE A 296 -8.36 -5.86 -10.35
C PHE A 296 -7.29 -6.14 -11.42
N LEU A 297 -6.41 -7.10 -11.17
CA LEU A 297 -5.36 -7.54 -12.09
C LEU A 297 -5.91 -8.49 -13.17
N SER A 298 -6.93 -9.29 -12.87
CA SER A 298 -7.55 -10.25 -13.80
C SER A 298 -8.58 -9.64 -14.74
N HIS A 299 -8.99 -8.38 -14.55
CA HIS A 299 -9.82 -7.64 -15.52
C HIS A 299 -9.10 -7.37 -16.87
N GLU A 300 -8.11 -8.19 -17.21
CA GLU A 300 -7.60 -8.37 -18.55
C GLU A 300 -8.42 -9.45 -19.28
N GLY A 301 -8.81 -9.19 -20.53
CA GLY A 301 -9.45 -10.14 -21.43
C GLY A 301 -8.53 -11.30 -21.86
N HIS A 302 -7.95 -12.02 -20.90
CA HIS A 302 -7.28 -13.28 -21.13
C HIS A 302 -8.32 -14.40 -21.17
N VAL A 303 -8.82 -14.71 -22.37
CA VAL A 303 -9.20 -16.09 -22.66
C VAL A 303 -7.89 -16.89 -22.62
N PRO A 304 -7.71 -17.86 -21.71
CA PRO A 304 -6.57 -18.75 -21.81
C PRO A 304 -6.75 -19.53 -23.10
N THR A 305 -5.87 -19.31 -24.07
CA THR A 305 -5.76 -20.20 -25.22
C THR A 305 -5.27 -21.52 -24.66
N ILE A 306 -6.20 -22.45 -24.40
CA ILE A 306 -5.87 -23.84 -24.13
C ILE A 306 -5.26 -24.35 -25.43
N ASN A 307 -3.93 -24.30 -25.53
CA ASN A 307 -3.20 -25.13 -26.46
C ASN A 307 -3.36 -26.56 -25.96
N THR A 308 -4.39 -27.25 -26.44
CA THR A 308 -4.47 -28.70 -26.34
C THR A 308 -3.35 -29.29 -27.20
N PRO A 309 -2.36 -29.99 -26.61
CA PRO A 309 -1.51 -30.86 -27.40
C PRO A 309 -2.39 -32.01 -27.88
N THR A 310 -2.60 -32.10 -29.19
CA THR A 310 -3.19 -33.27 -29.84
C THR A 310 -2.19 -34.41 -29.73
N ALA A 311 -2.23 -35.13 -28.61
CA ALA A 311 -1.57 -36.43 -28.47
C ALA A 311 -2.59 -37.52 -28.82
N THR A 312 -2.54 -37.98 -30.06
CA THR A 312 -3.14 -39.25 -30.48
C THR A 312 -2.42 -40.39 -29.79
N VAL A 313 -3.05 -40.98 -28.76
CA VAL A 313 -2.61 -42.25 -28.17
C VAL A 313 -3.43 -43.37 -28.82
N PRO A 314 -2.79 -44.39 -29.43
CA PRO A 314 -3.52 -45.56 -29.93
C PRO A 314 -4.00 -46.41 -28.74
N ILE A 315 -5.28 -46.76 -28.75
CA ILE A 315 -5.92 -47.64 -27.77
C ILE A 315 -5.44 -49.07 -28.03
N SER A 316 -4.70 -49.65 -27.08
CA SER A 316 -4.45 -51.09 -27.03
C SER A 316 -5.36 -51.71 -25.95
N LEU A 317 -6.28 -52.56 -26.40
CA LEU A 317 -7.13 -53.41 -25.57
C LEU A 317 -6.34 -54.60 -25.04
N THR A 318 -6.23 -54.74 -23.72
CA THR A 318 -6.05 -56.06 -23.08
C THR A 318 -6.80 -56.10 -21.76
N ALA A 319 -7.72 -57.05 -21.66
CA ALA A 319 -8.50 -57.39 -20.49
C ALA A 319 -7.84 -58.53 -19.70
N ALA A 320 -7.86 -58.46 -18.36
CA ALA A 320 -7.93 -59.55 -17.37
C ALA A 320 -7.79 -58.89 -15.97
N ALA A 321 -8.85 -58.88 -15.14
CA ALA A 321 -9.12 -59.83 -14.05
C ALA A 321 -8.08 -59.77 -12.91
N ALA A 322 -8.37 -59.87 -11.61
CA ALA A 322 -9.54 -59.81 -10.75
C ALA A 322 -8.99 -59.81 -9.29
N ALA A 323 -9.82 -59.38 -8.33
CA ALA A 323 -9.83 -59.81 -6.92
C ALA A 323 -8.71 -59.38 -5.92
N ALA A 324 -9.13 -58.50 -4.99
CA ALA A 324 -9.33 -58.79 -3.56
C ALA A 324 -8.21 -58.54 -2.50
N MET A 325 -8.68 -57.89 -1.42
CA MET A 325 -8.39 -58.07 0.02
C MET A 325 -7.17 -57.39 0.70
N ALA A 326 -7.54 -56.39 1.53
CA ALA A 326 -7.34 -56.31 2.98
C ALA A 326 -5.95 -56.02 3.61
N THR A 327 -6.05 -55.33 4.76
CA THR A 327 -5.07 -55.09 5.85
C THR A 327 -3.95 -54.09 5.57
N ALA A 328 -3.39 -53.29 6.48
CA ALA A 328 -3.68 -52.75 7.82
C ALA A 328 -2.40 -51.96 8.20
N THR A 329 -2.51 -50.92 9.04
CA THR A 329 -1.42 -50.36 9.88
C THR A 329 -0.18 -49.74 9.21
N ARG A 330 0.01 -48.42 9.31
CA ARG A 330 0.69 -47.75 10.43
C ARG A 330 0.53 -46.23 10.37
#